data_AF-A0A1B6ERN8-F1
#
_entry.id   AF-A0A1B6ERN8-F1
#
_cell.length_a   1.000
_cell.length_b   1.000
_cell.length_c   1.000
_cell.angle_alpha   90.00
_cell.angle_beta   90.00
_cell.angle_gamma   90.00
#
_symmetry.space_group_name_H-M   'P 1'
#
loop_
_entity.id
_entity.type
_entity.pdbx_description
1 polymer ?
#
loop_
_entity_poly.entity_id
_entity_poly.type
_entity_poly.pdbx_seq_one_letter_code
_entity_poly.pdbx_strand_id
1 'polypeptide(L)'
;LAFLCLLCVCGRFVFTTHLKSEDWTNYLQHHERISRFPCSVPKPTVVPVRKLDPDSIQDPWETVLHRCDGSGCCPIGKTCQSSVVQRVELTFLLRNIITNVTRIETMFMVN
;
A
#
# COMPACT_ATOMS: atom_id res chain seq x y z
N LEU A 1 18.31 -35.91 11.74
CA LEU A 1 18.59 -36.91 12.80
C LEU A 1 19.24 -36.21 13.98
N ALA A 2 18.48 -35.97 15.06
CA ALA A 2 18.94 -35.88 16.46
C ALA A 2 17.76 -35.46 17.35
N PHE A 3 17.03 -36.45 17.87
CA PHE A 3 16.11 -36.28 18.99
C PHE A 3 16.95 -36.11 20.26
N LEU A 4 16.70 -35.05 21.03
CA LEU A 4 16.99 -35.03 22.46
C LEU A 4 15.73 -34.53 23.19
N CYS A 5 14.71 -35.39 23.17
CA CYS A 5 13.63 -35.38 24.16
C CYS A 5 14.09 -36.26 25.31
N LEU A 6 14.48 -35.65 26.42
CA LEU A 6 14.28 -36.18 27.77
C LEU A 6 14.79 -35.13 28.74
N LEU A 7 13.87 -34.39 29.37
CA LEU A 7 13.78 -34.31 30.82
C LEU A 7 12.37 -33.86 31.20
N CYS A 8 11.63 -34.84 31.69
CA CYS A 8 10.37 -34.68 32.39
C CYS A 8 10.67 -34.05 33.76
N VAL A 9 10.25 -32.81 34.01
CA VAL A 9 10.21 -32.24 35.36
C VAL A 9 8.90 -31.48 35.54
N CYS A 10 7.94 -32.17 36.15
CA CYS A 10 6.91 -31.66 37.04
C CYS A 10 6.01 -30.51 36.52
N GLY A 11 4.81 -30.87 36.05
CA GLY A 11 3.59 -30.08 36.30
C GLY A 11 3.29 -28.87 35.42
N ARG A 12 4.02 -28.62 34.33
CA ARG A 12 3.58 -27.67 33.30
C ARG A 12 3.75 -28.29 31.92
N PHE A 13 2.63 -28.49 31.22
CA PHE A 13 2.60 -28.83 29.80
C PHE A 13 3.30 -27.69 29.03
N VAL A 14 4.60 -27.82 28.79
CA VAL A 14 5.31 -26.96 27.84
C VAL A 14 5.02 -27.56 26.47
N PHE A 15 4.03 -27.00 25.78
CA PHE A 15 3.71 -27.36 24.41
C PHE A 15 4.83 -26.84 23.51
N THR A 16 5.90 -27.62 23.33
CA THR A 16 6.95 -27.29 22.36
C THR A 16 6.36 -27.51 20.97
N THR A 17 6.00 -26.42 20.29
CA THR A 17 5.56 -26.47 18.90
C THR A 17 6.74 -26.88 18.02
N HIS A 18 6.79 -28.16 17.68
CA HIS A 18 7.79 -28.67 16.75
C HIS A 18 7.42 -28.18 15.35
N LEU A 19 8.10 -27.13 14.85
CA LEU A 19 7.99 -26.71 13.45
C LEU A 19 8.36 -27.90 12.57
N LYS A 20 7.46 -28.31 11.67
CA LYS A 20 7.77 -29.36 10.70
C LYS A 20 8.76 -28.82 9.68
N SER A 21 9.60 -29.68 9.10
CA SER A 21 10.59 -29.29 8.11
C SER A 21 9.98 -28.63 6.86
N GLU A 22 8.75 -29.03 6.51
CA GLU A 22 7.98 -28.45 5.42
C GLU A 22 7.57 -26.99 5.71
N ASP A 23 7.08 -26.71 6.92
CA ASP A 23 6.71 -25.36 7.36
C ASP A 23 7.91 -24.41 7.29
N TRP A 24 9.09 -24.87 7.72
CA TRP A 24 10.33 -24.10 7.64
C TRP A 24 10.77 -23.79 6.21
N THR A 25 10.64 -24.77 5.31
CA THR A 25 10.98 -24.58 3.89
C THR A 25 10.05 -23.57 3.23
N ASN A 26 8.75 -23.68 3.49
CA ASN A 26 7.75 -22.74 2.99
C ASN A 26 7.99 -21.32 3.52
N TYR A 27 8.37 -21.19 4.79
CA TYR A 27 8.76 -19.93 5.41
C TYR A 27 9.95 -19.27 4.70
N LEU A 28 11.04 -20.01 4.46
CA LEU A 28 12.22 -19.49 3.78
C LEU A 28 11.92 -19.08 2.33
N GLN A 29 11.17 -19.90 1.59
CA GLN A 29 10.75 -19.57 0.23
C GLN A 29 9.84 -18.34 0.17
N HIS A 30 9.01 -18.12 1.17
CA HIS A 30 8.19 -16.91 1.26
C HIS A 30 9.07 -15.67 1.50
N HIS A 31 10.02 -15.75 2.43
CA HIS A 31 10.98 -14.69 2.69
C HIS A 31 11.82 -14.33 1.46
N GLU A 32 12.31 -15.34 0.72
CA GLU A 32 13.06 -15.12 -0.51
C GLU A 32 12.19 -14.50 -1.62
N ARG A 33 10.90 -14.84 -1.69
CA ARG A 33 9.98 -14.20 -2.63
C ARG A 33 9.81 -12.72 -2.29
N ILE A 34 9.56 -12.37 -1.03
CA ILE A 34 9.37 -10.98 -0.60
C ILE A 34 10.63 -10.14 -0.84
N SER A 35 11.82 -10.68 -0.62
CA SER A 35 13.07 -9.93 -0.81
C SER A 35 13.29 -9.48 -2.26
N ARG A 36 12.65 -10.13 -3.23
CA ARG A 36 12.68 -9.75 -4.65
C ARG A 36 11.75 -8.57 -5.00
N PHE A 37 10.91 -8.11 -4.06
CA PHE A 37 9.98 -7.00 -4.26
C PHE A 37 10.27 -5.84 -3.29
N PRO A 38 11.45 -5.20 -3.36
CA PRO A 38 11.73 -4.02 -2.54
C PRO A 38 10.83 -2.84 -2.95
N CYS A 39 10.57 -1.94 -2.01
CA CYS A 39 10.03 -0.61 -2.30
C CYS A 39 10.83 0.04 -3.44
N SER A 40 10.17 0.29 -4.57
CA SER A 40 10.84 0.71 -5.81
C SER A 40 9.99 1.68 -6.61
N VAL A 41 9.45 1.25 -7.75
CA VAL A 41 8.76 2.11 -8.71
C VAL A 41 7.36 2.44 -8.21
N PRO A 42 7.00 3.72 -8.09
CA PRO A 42 5.65 4.15 -7.78
C PRO A 42 4.61 3.50 -8.69
N LYS A 43 3.52 2.99 -8.12
CA LYS A 43 2.46 2.32 -8.87
C LYS A 43 1.31 3.27 -9.18
N PRO A 44 0.68 3.16 -10.36
CA PRO A 44 -0.52 3.92 -10.68
C PRO A 44 -1.65 3.51 -9.73
N THR A 45 -2.26 4.50 -9.08
CA THR A 45 -3.32 4.32 -8.09
C THR A 45 -4.43 5.33 -8.38
N VAL A 46 -5.68 4.89 -8.29
CA VAL A 46 -6.84 5.78 -8.38
C VAL A 46 -6.94 6.59 -7.08
N VAL A 47 -6.97 7.90 -7.20
CA VAL A 47 -7.02 8.84 -6.06
C VAL A 47 -8.27 9.71 -6.21
N PRO A 48 -9.12 9.81 -5.17
CA PRO A 48 -10.25 10.73 -5.17
C PRO A 48 -9.75 12.18 -5.20
N VAL A 49 -10.38 13.00 -6.03
CA VAL A 49 -10.06 14.42 -6.11
C VAL A 49 -10.90 15.17 -5.09
N ARG A 50 -10.28 16.09 -4.34
CA ARG A 50 -11.02 16.95 -3.42
C ARG A 50 -12.00 17.81 -4.21
N LYS A 51 -13.24 17.90 -3.74
CA LYS A 51 -14.27 18.77 -4.32
C LYS A 51 -13.80 20.23 -4.32
N LEU A 52 -13.73 20.83 -5.51
CA LEU A 52 -13.29 22.23 -5.69
C LEU A 52 -14.38 23.24 -5.30
N ASP A 53 -15.66 22.88 -5.49
CA ASP A 53 -16.81 23.72 -5.19
C ASP A 53 -17.96 22.85 -4.64
N PRO A 54 -18.48 23.12 -3.43
CA PRO A 54 -19.57 22.35 -2.85
C PRO A 54 -20.87 22.37 -3.66
N ASP A 55 -21.13 23.45 -4.42
CA ASP A 55 -22.38 23.65 -5.17
C ASP A 55 -22.28 23.16 -6.62
N SER A 56 -21.18 22.49 -6.97
CA SER A 56 -20.95 21.97 -8.31
C SER A 56 -20.77 20.45 -8.33
N ILE A 57 -21.22 19.81 -9.41
CA ILE A 57 -20.82 18.46 -9.80
C ILE A 57 -19.48 18.59 -10.51
N GLN A 58 -18.49 17.82 -10.07
CA GLN A 58 -17.14 17.82 -10.62
C GLN A 58 -16.91 16.56 -11.45
N ASP A 59 -16.37 16.72 -12.65
CA ASP A 59 -16.02 15.63 -13.55
C ASP A 59 -14.60 15.83 -14.14
N PRO A 60 -13.69 14.86 -14.02
CA PRO A 60 -13.83 13.62 -13.24
C PRO A 60 -13.76 13.87 -11.71
N TRP A 61 -14.36 12.99 -10.91
CA TRP A 61 -14.26 13.02 -9.44
C TRP A 61 -13.04 12.25 -8.90
N GLU A 62 -12.34 11.53 -9.77
CA GLU A 62 -11.15 10.72 -9.49
C GLU A 62 -10.06 10.99 -10.53
N THR A 63 -8.82 10.67 -10.18
CA THR A 63 -7.68 10.74 -11.09
C THR A 63 -6.71 9.59 -10.82
N VAL A 64 -5.76 9.37 -11.73
CA VAL A 64 -4.71 8.35 -11.56
C VAL A 64 -3.39 9.04 -11.29
N LEU A 65 -2.78 8.72 -10.14
CA LEU A 65 -1.47 9.22 -9.75
C LEU A 65 -0.57 8.06 -9.33
N HIS A 66 0.73 8.24 -9.48
CA HIS A 66 1.72 7.28 -9.04
C HIS A 66 1.94 7.42 -7.53
N ARG A 67 1.90 6.31 -6.80
CA ARG A 67 2.06 6.29 -5.34
C ARG A 67 3.05 5.21 -4.94
N CYS A 68 3.86 5.50 -3.92
CA CYS A 68 4.79 4.53 -3.33
C CYS A 68 4.09 3.49 -2.45
N ASP A 69 2.83 3.75 -2.06
CA ASP A 69 2.07 2.80 -1.27
C ASP A 69 1.82 1.51 -2.07
N GLY A 70 2.08 0.35 -1.48
CA GLY A 70 2.04 -0.93 -2.18
C GLY A 70 3.08 -1.14 -3.29
N SER A 71 4.08 -0.26 -3.44
CA SER A 71 5.15 -0.36 -4.45
C SER A 71 6.25 -1.36 -4.08
N GLY A 72 6.10 -2.08 -2.97
CA GLY A 72 7.00 -3.14 -2.52
C GLY A 72 6.96 -3.33 -1.02
N CYS A 73 7.85 -4.16 -0.51
CA CYS A 73 8.00 -4.44 0.92
C CYS A 73 9.15 -3.61 1.53
N CYS A 74 8.98 -3.26 2.80
CA CYS A 74 9.99 -2.57 3.62
C CYS A 74 10.38 -3.44 4.83
N PRO A 75 11.62 -3.32 5.34
CA PRO A 75 12.00 -3.93 6.61
C PRO A 75 11.11 -3.45 7.77
N ILE A 76 11.11 -4.23 8.86
CA ILE A 76 10.32 -3.90 10.06
C ILE A 76 10.67 -2.49 10.55
N GLY A 77 9.63 -1.69 10.83
CA GLY A 77 9.79 -0.31 11.29
C GLY A 77 10.14 0.71 10.20
N LYS A 78 10.06 0.32 8.91
CA LYS A 78 10.26 1.21 7.76
C LYS A 78 9.01 1.25 6.89
N THR A 79 8.81 2.37 6.19
CA THR A 79 7.71 2.57 5.26
C THR A 79 8.24 3.07 3.91
N CYS A 80 7.51 2.74 2.84
CA CYS A 80 7.84 3.18 1.49
C CYS A 80 7.30 4.59 1.28
N GLN A 81 8.19 5.55 0.99
CA GLN A 81 7.83 6.94 0.74
C GLN A 81 8.56 7.46 -0.50
N SER A 82 7.98 8.47 -1.13
CA SER A 82 8.58 9.05 -2.32
C SER A 82 9.84 9.84 -1.98
N SER A 83 10.91 9.61 -2.73
CA SER A 83 12.13 10.43 -2.68
C SER A 83 12.01 11.69 -3.55
N VAL A 84 11.15 11.67 -4.57
CA VAL A 84 10.95 12.78 -5.51
C VAL A 84 9.46 12.90 -5.82
N VAL A 85 8.96 14.12 -5.82
CA VAL A 85 7.55 14.41 -6.11
C VAL A 85 7.44 15.29 -7.35
N GLN A 86 6.48 14.99 -8.22
CA GLN A 86 6.17 15.82 -9.38
C GLN A 86 4.83 16.51 -9.16
N ARG A 87 4.74 17.82 -9.43
CA ARG A 87 3.44 18.49 -9.46
C ARG A 87 2.84 18.33 -10.86
N VAL A 88 1.63 17.82 -10.91
CA VAL A 88 0.86 17.67 -12.15
C VAL A 88 -0.35 18.57 -12.09
N GLU A 89 -0.60 19.27 -13.19
CA GLU A 89 -1.79 20.08 -13.37
C GLU A 89 -2.92 19.21 -13.93
N LEU A 90 -4.08 19.25 -13.30
CA LEU A 90 -5.26 18.50 -13.69
C LEU A 90 -6.41 19.47 -13.94
N THR A 91 -7.22 19.16 -14.93
CA THR A 91 -8.34 19.99 -15.37
C THR A 91 -9.65 19.28 -15.08
N PHE A 92 -10.62 20.02 -14.55
CA PHE A 92 -11.92 19.50 -14.14
C PHE A 92 -13.04 20.36 -14.71
N LEU A 93 -14.12 19.69 -15.09
CA LEU A 93 -15.38 20.32 -15.45
C LEU A 93 -16.23 20.45 -14.19
N LEU A 94 -16.68 21.68 -13.89
CA LEU A 94 -17.60 21.96 -12.80
C LEU A 94 -18.93 22.40 -13.37
N ARG A 95 -20.00 21.70 -13.02
CA ARG A 95 -21.37 22.08 -13.33
C ARG A 95 -22.09 22.50 -12.06
N ASN A 96 -22.42 23.79 -11.94
CA ASN A 96 -23.18 24.28 -10.79
C ASN A 96 -24.59 23.64 -10.76
N ILE A 97 -24.98 23.13 -9.60
CA ILE A 97 -26.21 22.34 -9.43
C ILE A 97 -27.47 23.23 -9.54
N ILE A 98 -27.36 24.52 -9.20
CA ILE A 98 -28.49 25.46 -9.17
C ILE A 98 -28.63 26.16 -10.53
N THR A 99 -27.54 26.77 -11.01
CA THR A 99 -27.55 27.62 -12.20
C THR A 99 -27.35 26.84 -13.50
N ASN A 100 -26.94 25.56 -13.43
CA ASN A 100 -26.50 24.75 -14.57
C ASN A 100 -25.33 25.33 -15.38
N VAL A 101 -24.69 26.41 -14.89
CA VAL A 101 -23.51 26.99 -15.51
C VAL A 101 -22.36 26.00 -15.39
N THR A 102 -21.64 25.81 -16.49
CA THR A 102 -20.47 24.95 -16.57
C THR A 102 -19.21 25.79 -16.69
N ARG A 103 -18.18 25.45 -15.93
CA ARG A 103 -16.86 26.08 -15.99
C ARG A 103 -15.75 25.04 -15.92
N ILE A 104 -14.56 25.43 -16.35
CA ILE A 104 -13.36 24.61 -16.27
C ILE A 104 -12.48 25.19 -15.17
N GLU A 105 -11.99 24.32 -14.28
CA GLU A 105 -11.05 24.69 -13.22
C GLU A 105 -9.84 23.77 -13.25
N THR A 106 -8.69 24.30 -12.84
CA THR A 106 -7.43 23.56 -12.77
C THR A 106 -6.97 23.41 -11.33
N MET A 107 -6.41 22.25 -10.99
CA MET A 107 -5.81 21.99 -9.69
C MET A 107 -4.49 21.25 -9.84
N PHE A 108 -3.52 21.60 -9.02
CA PHE A 108 -2.26 20.87 -8.92
C PHE A 108 -2.37 19.73 -7.91
N MET A 109 -1.96 18.54 -8.33
CA MET A 109 -1.81 17.39 -7.46
C MET A 109 -0.36 16.89 -7.47
N VAL A 110 0.05 16.25 -6.39
CA VAL A 110 1.37 15.63 -6.29
C VAL A 110 1.28 14.24 -6.88
N ASN A 111 2.09 13.95 -7.90
CA ASN A 111 2.40 12.63 -8.42
C ASN A 111 3.63 12.10 -7.68
#